data_AF-A0A535GT06-F1
#
_entry.id   AF-A0A535GT06-F1
#
_cell.length_a   1.000
_cell.length_b   1.000
_cell.length_c   1.000
_cell.angle_alpha   90.00
_cell.angle_beta   90.00
_cell.angle_gamma   90.00
#
_symmetry.space_group_name_H-M   'P 1'
#
loop_
_entity.id
_entity.type
_entity.pdbx_description
1 polymer ?
#
loop_
_entity_poly.entity_id
_entity_poly.type
_entity_poly.pdbx_seq_one_letter_code
_entity_poly.pdbx_strand_id
1 'polypeptide(L)' 'MSARRLVVTGVHGLPEIRPGDDLATLIANAVRAEGEQLRDGDVLAVAQKIVSKSEGRI' A
#
# COMPACT_ATOMS: atom_id res chain seq x y z
N MET A 1 13.88 -26.59 -14.35
CA MET A 1 13.39 -25.56 -13.41
C MET A 1 12.58 -24.55 -14.19
N SER A 2 11.26 -24.48 -13.99
CA SER A 2 10.46 -23.40 -14.60
C SER A 2 10.73 -22.10 -13.86
N ALA A 3 11.01 -21.01 -14.58
CA ALA A 3 11.18 -19.69 -13.97
C ALA A 3 9.87 -19.23 -13.32
N ARG A 4 9.94 -18.63 -12.12
CA ARG A 4 8.79 -17.99 -11.46
C ARG A 4 8.78 -16.51 -11.83
N ARG A 5 7.60 -15.98 -12.18
CA ARG A 5 7.40 -14.57 -12.50
C ARG A 5 7.13 -13.78 -11.21
N LEU A 6 7.84 -12.67 -11.04
CA LEU A 6 7.59 -11.67 -9.99
C LEU A 6 7.04 -10.39 -10.66
N VAL A 7 6.05 -9.76 -10.04
CA VAL A 7 5.52 -8.45 -10.44
C VAL A 7 5.61 -7.53 -9.22
N VAL A 8 6.04 -6.30 -9.45
CA VAL A 8 6.05 -5.25 -8.43
C VAL A 8 5.38 -4.02 -9.05
N THR A 9 4.33 -3.54 -8.38
CA THR A 9 3.53 -2.39 -8.82
C THR A 9 3.58 -1.32 -7.74
N GLY A 10 3.84 -0.08 -8.13
CA GLY A 10 3.76 1.07 -7.22
C GLY A 10 2.30 1.43 -6.94
N VAL A 11 1.99 1.83 -5.71
CA VAL A 11 0.67 2.40 -5.37
C VAL A 11 0.78 3.92 -5.41
N HIS A 12 0.09 4.55 -6.36
CA HIS A 12 0.05 6.00 -6.52
C HIS A 12 -1.24 6.58 -5.93
N GLY A 13 -1.40 7.90 -5.97
CA GLY A 13 -2.64 8.57 -5.53
C GLY A 13 -2.89 8.61 -4.01
N LEU A 14 -1.95 8.15 -3.18
CA LEU A 14 -2.04 8.29 -1.73
C LEU A 14 -1.94 9.78 -1.30
N PRO A 15 -2.76 10.23 -0.33
CA PRO A 15 -2.64 11.57 0.22
C PRO A 15 -1.41 11.70 1.14
N GLU A 16 -1.14 12.92 1.60
CA GLU A 16 -0.23 13.11 2.73
C GLU A 16 -0.82 12.49 4.00
N ILE A 17 -0.07 11.54 4.59
CA ILE A 17 -0.52 10.77 5.76
C ILE A 17 -0.42 11.62 7.03
N ARG A 18 -1.48 11.58 7.83
CA ARG A 18 -1.65 12.29 9.09
C ARG A 18 -1.89 11.31 10.26
N PRO A 19 -1.64 11.74 11.51
CA PRO A 19 -2.00 10.95 12.69
C PRO A 19 -3.48 10.56 12.69
N GLY A 20 -3.76 9.28 12.92
CA GLY A 20 -5.09 8.69 12.93
C GLY A 20 -5.59 8.20 11.57
N ASP A 21 -4.84 8.40 10.48
CA ASP A 21 -5.25 7.91 9.16
C ASP A 21 -5.28 6.38 9.11
N ASP A 22 -6.36 5.82 8.56
CA ASP A 22 -6.47 4.39 8.27
C ASP A 22 -5.71 4.05 6.97
N LEU A 23 -4.46 3.61 7.13
CA LEU A 23 -3.61 3.22 6.02
C LEU A 23 -4.17 2.07 5.18
N ALA A 24 -4.87 1.11 5.79
CA ALA A 24 -5.39 -0.03 5.05
C ALA A 24 -6.49 0.41 4.07
N THR A 25 -7.42 1.24 4.55
CA THR A 25 -8.48 1.81 3.70
C THR A 25 -7.90 2.71 2.62
N LEU A 26 -6.93 3.56 2.95
CA LEU A 26 -6.29 4.46 1.98
C LEU A 26 -5.55 3.70 0.86
N ILE A 27 -4.75 2.69 1.22
CA ILE A 27 -4.02 1.86 0.25
C ILE A 27 -4.99 1.06 -0.62
N ALA A 28 -6.01 0.44 -0.03
CA ALA A 28 -7.00 -0.34 -0.80
C ALA A 28 -7.77 0.55 -1.79
N ASN A 29 -8.12 1.77 -1.41
CA ASN A 29 -8.79 2.71 -2.29
C ASN A 29 -7.88 3.20 -3.43
N ALA A 30 -6.61 3.48 -3.14
CA ALA A 30 -5.62 3.87 -4.15
C ALA A 30 -5.43 2.76 -5.21
N VAL A 31 -5.24 1.51 -4.78
CA VAL A 31 -5.13 0.36 -5.69
C VAL A 31 -6.37 0.22 -6.58
N ARG A 32 -7.58 0.33 -6.00
CA ARG A 32 -8.83 0.26 -6.77
C ARG A 32 -8.98 1.41 -7.76
N ALA A 33 -8.54 2.62 -7.40
CA ALA A 33 -8.62 3.79 -8.28
C ALA A 33 -7.76 3.65 -9.54
N GLU A 34 -6.69 2.85 -9.48
CA GLU A 34 -5.84 2.50 -10.62
C GLU A 34 -6.39 1.32 -11.45
N GLY A 35 -7.55 0.78 -11.10
CA GLY A 35 -8.15 -0.38 -11.77
C GLY A 35 -7.51 -1.72 -11.38
N GLU A 36 -6.64 -1.72 -10.37
CA GLU A 36 -5.99 -2.92 -9.84
C GLU A 36 -6.79 -3.54 -8.68
N GLN A 37 -6.52 -4.81 -8.40
CA GLN A 37 -7.10 -5.54 -7.27
C GLN A 37 -6.03 -6.39 -6.59
N LEU A 38 -5.95 -6.26 -5.26
CA LEU A 38 -5.15 -7.16 -4.43
C LEU A 38 -5.75 -8.57 -4.47
N ARG A 39 -4.87 -9.55 -4.60
CA ARG A 39 -5.22 -10.98 -4.68
C ARG A 39 -4.64 -11.72 -3.49
N ASP A 40 -5.22 -12.87 -3.19
CA ASP A 40 -4.70 -13.75 -2.17
C ASP A 40 -3.25 -14.14 -2.49
N GLY A 41 -2.36 -13.94 -1.50
CA GLY A 41 -0.94 -14.18 -1.64
C GLY A 41 -0.11 -12.97 -2.08
N ASP A 42 -0.74 -11.84 -2.42
CA ASP A 42 -0.02 -10.60 -2.65
C ASP A 42 0.63 -10.08 -1.36
N VAL A 43 1.74 -9.36 -1.52
CA VAL A 43 2.49 -8.76 -0.42
C VAL A 43 2.45 -7.24 -0.54
N LEU A 44 2.00 -6.58 0.52
CA LEU A 44 2.06 -5.12 0.63
C LEU A 44 3.37 -4.69 1.31
N ALA A 45 4.23 -4.01 0.55
CA ALA A 45 5.42 -3.37 1.10
C ALA A 45 5.11 -1.91 1.48
N VAL A 46 5.03 -1.64 2.78
CA VAL A 46 4.70 -0.32 3.32
C VAL A 46 5.94 0.29 3.96
N ALA A 47 6.30 1.51 3.55
CA ALA A 47 7.42 2.22 4.15
C ALA A 47 7.10 2.62 5.61
N GLN A 48 8.02 2.37 6.54
CA GLN A 48 7.86 2.67 7.97
C GLN A 48 7.41 4.13 8.22
N LYS A 49 7.89 5.10 7.44
CA LYS A 49 7.57 6.52 7.62
C LYS A 49 6.06 6.80 7.68
N ILE A 50 5.26 6.18 6.79
CA ILE A 50 3.82 6.44 6.77
C ILE A 50 3.08 5.73 7.90
N VAL A 51 3.59 4.58 8.35
CA VAL A 51 3.11 3.91 9.56
C VAL A 51 3.33 4.83 10.77
N SER A 52 4.57 5.31 10.95
CA SER A 52 4.93 6.22 12.04
C SER A 52 4.04 7.47 12.08
N LYS A 53 3.82 8.12 10.94
CA LYS A 53 2.91 9.27 10.81
C LYS A 53 1.47 8.92 11.22
N SER A 54 0.92 7.82 10.72
CA SER A 54 -0.46 7.38 11.03
C SER A 54 -0.65 7.08 12.52
N GLU A 55 0.39 6.59 13.19
CA GLU A 55 0.38 6.29 14.62
C GLU A 55 0.63 7.53 15.51
N GLY A 56 0.83 8.72 14.91
CA GLY A 56 1.18 9.94 15.64
C GLY A 56 2.59 9.94 16.22
N ARG A 57 3.46 9.07 15.72
CA ARG A 57 4.88 8.95 16.11
C ARG A 57 5.73 9.64 15.05
N ILE A 58 6.01 10.93 15.22
CA ILE A 58 6.74 11.75 14.24
C ILE A 58 8.23 11.82 14.56
#